data_AF-A0A7W1MYS7-F1
#
_entry.id   AF-A0A7W1MYS7-F1
#
_cell.length_a   1.000
_cell.length_b   1.000
_cell.length_c   1.000
_cell.angle_alpha   90.00
_cell.angle_beta   90.00
_cell.angle_gamma   90.00
#
_symmetry.space_group_name_H-M   'P 1'
#
loop_
_entity.id
_entity.type
_entity.pdbx_description
1 polymer ?
#
loop_
_entity_poly.entity_id
_entity_poly.type
_entity_poly.pdbx_seq_one_letter_code
_entity_poly.pdbx_strand_id
1 'polypeptide(L)'
;MTDPRSPAEAPDASSAGPRVEIKARENGPYRVEGPIRLIDADGNEYDLGERGEVIALCRCGGSTTKPFCDGTHSRTGFDAAERAVGQELSSEG
;
A
#
# COMPACT_ATOMS: atom_id res chain seq x y z
N MET A 1 1.73 20.82 -36.07
CA MET A 1 0.47 21.09 -35.34
C MET A 1 -0.43 19.87 -35.45
N THR A 2 -0.28 18.90 -34.56
CA THR A 2 -1.36 18.28 -33.79
C THR A 2 -0.75 17.14 -32.98
N ASP A 3 -0.65 17.36 -31.67
CA ASP A 3 -0.45 16.34 -30.66
C ASP A 3 -1.83 15.73 -30.36
N PRO A 4 -2.04 14.42 -30.49
CA PRO A 4 -3.04 13.73 -29.71
C PRO A 4 -2.32 12.93 -28.63
N ARG A 5 -2.08 13.57 -27.47
CA ARG A 5 -1.87 12.87 -26.21
C ARG A 5 -3.09 11.97 -25.96
N SER A 6 -2.99 10.70 -26.33
CA SER A 6 -3.92 9.67 -25.86
C SER A 6 -3.78 9.60 -24.34
N PRO A 7 -4.84 9.89 -23.56
CA PRO A 7 -4.81 9.56 -22.14
C PRO A 7 -4.72 8.03 -22.04
N ALA A 8 -3.72 7.56 -21.29
CA ALA A 8 -3.64 6.17 -20.87
C ALA A 8 -4.98 5.76 -20.29
N GLU A 9 -5.63 4.81 -20.95
CA GLU A 9 -6.93 4.26 -20.58
C GLU A 9 -6.85 3.78 -19.12
N ALA A 10 -7.59 4.45 -18.24
CA ALA A 10 -7.84 3.97 -16.90
C ALA A 10 -8.52 2.60 -17.00
N PRO A 11 -8.13 1.59 -16.20
CA PRO A 11 -8.71 0.27 -16.29
C PRO A 11 -10.22 0.33 -16.07
N ASP A 12 -10.94 -0.21 -17.05
CA ASP A 12 -12.38 -0.36 -17.16
C ASP A 12 -13.01 -0.92 -15.87
N ALA A 13 -14.02 -0.23 -15.36
CA ALA A 13 -14.70 -0.48 -14.09
C ALA A 13 -15.68 -1.67 -14.16
N SER A 14 -15.32 -2.77 -14.82
CA SER A 14 -16.22 -3.91 -15.03
C SER A 14 -15.52 -5.27 -14.91
N SER A 15 -14.90 -5.51 -13.75
CA SER A 15 -14.67 -6.87 -13.24
C SER A 15 -14.65 -6.83 -11.71
N ALA A 16 -15.85 -6.67 -11.14
CA ALA A 16 -16.06 -6.38 -9.72
C ALA A 16 -15.89 -7.62 -8.82
N GLY A 17 -14.65 -8.13 -8.72
CA GLY A 17 -14.21 -8.77 -7.48
C GLY A 17 -14.07 -7.73 -6.37
N PRO A 18 -14.04 -8.11 -5.08
CA PRO A 18 -13.79 -7.13 -4.04
C PRO A 18 -12.45 -6.44 -4.27
N ARG A 19 -12.48 -5.11 -4.42
CA ARG A 19 -11.28 -4.32 -4.71
C ARG A 19 -10.47 -4.17 -3.44
N VAL A 20 -9.22 -4.63 -3.48
CA VAL A 20 -8.23 -4.34 -2.45
C VAL A 20 -7.34 -3.20 -2.97
N GLU A 21 -7.17 -2.16 -2.15
CA GLU A 21 -6.35 -1.00 -2.47
C GLU A 21 -5.29 -0.81 -1.39
N ILE A 22 -4.01 -0.75 -1.80
CA ILE A 22 -2.89 -0.51 -0.89
C ILE A 22 -2.24 0.82 -1.25
N LYS A 23 -2.29 1.79 -0.35
CA LYS A 23 -1.66 3.10 -0.49
C LYS A 23 -0.45 3.21 0.42
N ALA A 24 0.72 3.45 -0.14
CA ALA A 24 1.89 3.87 0.62
C ALA A 24 1.78 5.37 0.93
N ARG A 25 1.67 5.75 2.21
CA ARG A 25 1.68 7.17 2.59
C ARG A 25 3.10 7.71 2.68
N GLU A 26 3.30 8.96 2.28
CA GLU A 26 4.52 9.72 2.50
C GLU A 26 4.95 9.63 3.96
N ASN A 27 6.18 9.17 4.19
CA ASN A 27 6.76 9.05 5.54
C ASN A 27 5.89 8.27 6.53
N GLY A 28 5.02 7.41 6.00
CA GLY A 28 3.92 6.81 6.74
C GLY A 28 3.69 5.33 6.44
N PRO A 29 2.63 4.76 7.05
CA PRO A 29 2.29 3.34 6.91
C PRO A 29 1.69 3.00 5.55
N TYR A 30 1.55 1.70 5.29
CA TYR A 30 0.69 1.21 4.21
C TYR A 30 -0.76 1.23 4.68
N ARG A 31 -1.62 1.94 3.95
CA ARG A 31 -3.07 1.93 4.17
C ARG A 31 -3.69 0.92 3.22
N VAL A 32 -4.17 -0.19 3.76
CA VAL A 32 -4.82 -1.27 3.02
C VAL A 32 -6.32 -1.11 3.20
N GLU A 33 -7.06 -1.06 2.10
CA GLU A 33 -8.50 -0.90 2.07
C GLU A 33 -9.14 -2.06 1.29
N GLY A 34 -10.22 -2.63 1.80
CA GLY A 34 -10.93 -3.77 1.20
C GLY A 34 -10.77 -5.09 1.97
N PRO A 35 -11.45 -6.16 1.53
CA PRO A 35 -11.49 -7.42 2.28
C PRO A 35 -10.19 -8.19 2.10
N ILE A 36 -9.33 -8.07 3.10
CA ILE A 36 -8.05 -8.74 3.16
C ILE A 36 -8.00 -9.73 4.31
N ARG A 37 -7.14 -10.75 4.17
CA ARG A 37 -6.73 -11.63 5.27
C ARG A 37 -5.29 -11.30 5.61
N LEU A 38 -5.01 -11.13 6.89
CA LEU A 38 -3.66 -10.89 7.39
C LEU A 38 -3.20 -12.13 8.16
N ILE A 39 -2.13 -12.74 7.69
CA ILE A 39 -1.57 -13.98 8.24
C ILE A 39 -0.12 -13.70 8.65
N ASP A 40 0.29 -14.14 9.83
CA ASP A 40 1.68 -13.99 10.29
C ASP A 40 2.59 -15.14 9.81
N ALA A 41 3.87 -15.09 10.20
CA ALA A 41 4.89 -16.06 9.78
C ALA A 41 4.66 -17.48 10.34
N ASP A 42 4.03 -17.62 11.50
CA ASP A 42 3.60 -18.88 12.12
C ASP A 42 2.24 -19.35 11.57
N GLY A 43 1.60 -18.56 10.70
CA GLY A 43 0.35 -18.93 10.05
C GLY A 43 -0.92 -18.60 10.84
N ASN A 44 -0.84 -17.81 11.91
CA ASN A 44 -2.05 -17.35 12.60
C ASN A 44 -2.71 -16.23 11.79
N GLU A 45 -4.03 -16.30 11.67
CA GLU A 45 -4.83 -15.27 11.03
C GLU A 45 -5.22 -14.21 12.07
N TYR A 46 -5.03 -12.94 11.72
CA TYR A 46 -5.49 -11.83 12.53
C TYR A 46 -6.98 -11.58 12.28
N ASP A 47 -7.76 -11.55 13.36
CA ASP A 47 -9.14 -11.07 13.31
C ASP A 47 -9.12 -9.54 13.12
N LEU A 48 -9.35 -9.10 11.89
CA LEU A 48 -9.44 -7.68 11.53
C LEU A 48 -10.84 -7.09 11.81
N GLY A 49 -11.80 -7.92 12.20
CA GLY A 49 -13.20 -7.58 12.45
C GLY A 49 -13.89 -6.85 11.29
N GLU A 50 -15.02 -6.19 11.59
CA GLU A 50 -15.69 -5.25 10.67
C GLU A 50 -14.82 -4.03 10.32
N ARG A 51 -13.73 -3.81 11.06
CA ARG A 51 -12.70 -2.78 10.79
C ARG A 51 -11.69 -3.21 9.73
N GLY A 52 -11.77 -4.44 9.21
CA GLY A 52 -10.91 -4.97 8.16
C GLY A 52 -11.04 -4.23 6.81
N GLU A 53 -12.01 -3.33 6.68
CA GLU A 53 -12.16 -2.47 5.50
C GLU A 53 -11.02 -1.47 5.34
N VAL A 54 -10.36 -1.04 6.43
CA VAL A 54 -9.22 -0.12 6.37
C VAL A 54 -8.22 -0.42 7.50
N ILE A 55 -7.03 -0.91 7.16
CA ILE A 55 -5.95 -1.12 8.12
C ILE A 55 -4.69 -0.33 7.77
N ALA A 56 -3.90 0.00 8.79
CA ALA A 56 -2.61 0.67 8.64
C ALA A 56 -1.47 -0.27 9.07
N LEU A 57 -0.66 -0.72 8.12
CA LEU A 57 0.48 -1.59 8.36
C LEU A 57 1.77 -0.78 8.52
N CYS A 58 2.60 -1.18 9.48
CA CYS A 58 3.88 -0.54 9.74
C CYS A 58 4.82 -0.70 8.54
N ARG A 59 5.32 0.44 8.04
CA ARG A 59 6.37 0.49 7.01
C ARG A 59 7.74 0.88 7.57
N CYS A 60 7.77 1.56 8.72
CA CYS A 60 9.00 2.13 9.29
C CYS A 60 9.83 1.17 10.14
N GLY A 61 9.32 -0.01 10.48
CA GLY A 61 9.98 -0.96 11.38
C GLY A 61 9.98 -0.57 12.87
N GLY A 62 9.62 0.68 13.21
CA GLY A 62 9.64 1.20 14.58
C GLY A 62 8.42 0.86 15.44
N SER A 63 7.33 0.34 14.85
CA SER A 63 6.09 0.09 15.61
C SER A 63 6.27 -0.86 16.79
N THR A 64 5.61 -0.60 17.91
CA THR A 64 5.54 -1.53 19.04
C THR A 64 4.36 -2.51 18.94
N THR A 65 3.42 -2.28 18.03
CA THR A 65 2.23 -3.12 17.77
C THR A 65 2.27 -3.77 16.39
N LYS A 66 3.46 -4.21 15.96
CA LYS A 66 3.64 -4.89 14.66
C LYS A 66 2.66 -6.06 14.51
N PRO A 67 2.11 -6.28 13.31
CA PRO A 67 2.40 -5.63 12.03
C PRO A 67 1.73 -4.27 11.81
N PHE A 68 0.96 -3.76 12.78
CA PHE A 68 0.18 -2.53 12.64
C PHE A 68 1.00 -1.26 12.90
N CYS A 69 0.51 -0.14 12.38
CA CYS A 69 1.06 1.18 12.64
C CYS A 69 0.44 1.83 13.88
N ASP A 70 1.28 2.26 14.79
CA ASP A 70 1.06 2.91 16.09
C ASP A 70 1.50 4.39 16.11
N GLY A 71 1.87 4.95 14.96
CA GLY A 71 2.35 6.33 14.84
C GLY A 71 3.84 6.51 15.15
N THR A 72 4.59 5.45 15.42
CA THR A 72 6.03 5.55 15.70
C THR A 72 6.85 6.10 14.52
N HIS A 73 6.35 5.98 13.28
CA HIS A 73 6.96 6.59 12.10
C HIS A 73 7.15 8.11 12.23
N SER A 74 6.19 8.84 12.79
CA SER A 74 6.29 10.30 12.97
C SER A 74 7.33 10.67 14.04
N ARG A 75 7.46 9.84 15.08
CA ARG A 75 8.39 10.07 16.20
C ARG A 75 9.84 9.75 15.83
N THR A 76 10.04 8.80 14.92
CA THR A 76 11.37 8.34 14.47
C THR A 76 11.89 9.11 13.27
N GLY A 77 11.10 10.05 12.72
CA GLY A 77 11.49 10.80 11.52
C GLY A 77 11.64 9.90 10.31
N PHE A 78 10.78 8.88 10.19
CA PHE A 78 10.83 7.94 9.08
C PHE A 78 10.70 8.67 7.73
N ASP A 79 11.79 8.73 6.98
CA ASP A 79 11.83 9.29 5.64
C ASP A 79 11.79 8.15 4.62
N ALA A 80 10.71 8.08 3.86
CA ALA A 80 10.56 7.03 2.88
C ALA A 80 9.75 7.49 1.67
N ALA A 81 10.35 7.27 0.51
CA ALA A 81 9.79 7.62 -0.79
C ALA A 81 8.33 7.16 -0.94
N GLU A 82 7.53 8.03 -1.55
CA GLU A 82 6.12 7.80 -1.91
C GLU A 82 5.99 6.81 -3.08
N ARG A 83 7.02 6.72 -3.93
CA ARG A 83 7.01 5.95 -5.16
C ARG A 83 7.60 4.56 -4.92
N ALA A 84 6.92 3.53 -5.41
CA ALA A 84 7.61 2.30 -5.76
C ALA A 84 8.76 2.68 -6.70
N VAL A 85 9.93 2.04 -6.52
CA VAL A 85 11.03 2.20 -7.48
C VAL A 85 10.44 1.86 -8.84
N GLY A 86 10.28 2.87 -9.70
CA GLY A 86 9.77 2.66 -11.04
C GLY A 86 10.67 1.63 -11.68
N GLN A 87 10.10 0.60 -12.31
CA GLN A 87 10.89 -0.37 -13.04
C GLN A 87 11.74 0.41 -14.04
N GLU A 88 13.03 0.54 -13.73
CA GLU A 88 14.05 0.89 -14.70
C GLU A 88 14.04 -0.27 -15.68
N LEU A 89 13.21 -0.12 -16.72
CA LEU A 89 13.34 -0.87 -17.95
C LEU A 89 14.77 -0.64 -18.39
N SER A 90 15.62 -1.62 -18.08
CA SER A 90 16.91 -1.84 -18.69
C SER A 90 16.73 -1.77 -20.21
N SER A 91 16.84 -0.57 -20.76
CA SER A 91 17.34 -0.36 -22.11
C SER A 91 18.78 0.07 -21.93
N GLU A 92 19.60 -0.91 -21.55
CA GLU A 92 21.02 -0.87 -21.90
C GLU A 92 21.07 -0.88 -23.43
N GLY A 93 21.54 0.23 -24.00
CA GLY A 93 21.93 0.37 -25.39
C GLY A 93 23.43 0.58 -25.49
#